data_AF-A0A523P556-F1
#
_entry.id   AF-A0A523P556-F1
#
_cell.length_a   1.000
_cell.length_b   1.000
_cell.length_c   1.000
_cell.angle_alpha   90.00
_cell.angle_beta   90.00
_cell.angle_gamma   90.00
#
_symmetry.space_group_name_H-M   'P 1'
#
loop_
_entity.id
_entity.type
_entity.pdbx_description
1 polymer ?
#
loop_
_entity_poly.entity_id
_entity_poly.type
_entity_poly.pdbx_seq_one_letter_code
_entity_poly.pdbx_strand_id
1 'polypeptide(L)' 'MNSRVAGKLDLPQIVDIYNQAVLLRWATADLTPVTIASQRQWFREHDPKTWPIWVAEKMALFLVGPA' A
#
# COMPACT_ATOMS: atom_id res chain seq x y z
N MET A 1 -3.85 8.03 14.49
CA MET A 1 -3.53 7.42 13.19
C MET A 1 -2.92 8.53 12.34
N ASN A 2 -1.65 8.43 11.97
CA ASN A 2 -1.02 9.43 11.09
C ASN A 2 -1.26 9.03 9.63
N SER A 3 -1.30 9.97 8.69
CA SER A 3 -1.44 9.68 7.26
C SER A 3 -0.59 10.60 6.42
N ARG A 4 0.01 10.08 5.34
CA ARG A 4 0.82 10.86 4.39
C ARG A 4 0.57 10.40 2.95
N VAL A 5 0.99 11.22 1.99
CA VAL A 5 0.98 10.84 0.58
C VAL A 5 2.01 9.73 0.34
N ALA A 6 1.63 8.73 -0.46
CA ALA A 6 2.49 7.62 -0.84
C ALA A 6 3.64 8.08 -1.75
N GLY A 7 4.85 7.63 -1.45
CA GLY A 7 6.01 7.70 -2.32
C GLY A 7 6.26 6.39 -3.06
N LYS A 8 7.20 6.39 -4.01
CA LYS A 8 7.55 5.19 -4.81
C LYS A 8 7.98 4.00 -3.95
N LEU A 9 8.55 4.25 -2.77
CA LEU A 9 9.00 3.22 -1.84
C LEU A 9 7.84 2.51 -1.12
N ASP A 10 6.63 3.08 -1.14
CA ASP A 10 5.45 2.46 -0.54
C ASP A 10 4.78 1.46 -1.48
N LEU A 11 5.06 1.53 -2.80
CA LEU A 11 4.43 0.68 -3.81
C LEU A 11 4.52 -0.84 -3.48
N PRO A 12 5.66 -1.40 -3.03
CA PRO A 12 5.72 -2.80 -2.62
C PRO A 12 4.71 -3.16 -1.53
N GLN A 13 4.57 -2.32 -0.50
CA GLN A 13 3.66 -2.59 0.62
C GLN A 13 2.19 -2.39 0.23
N ILE A 14 1.90 -1.39 -0.61
CA ILE A 14 0.55 -1.19 -1.17
C ILE A 14 0.12 -2.42 -1.97
N VAL A 15 1.01 -2.94 -2.84
CA VAL A 15 0.73 -4.14 -3.64
C VAL A 15 0.54 -5.37 -2.76
N ASP A 16 1.34 -5.52 -1.70
CA ASP A 16 1.17 -6.62 -0.75
C ASP A 16 -0.20 -6.60 -0.08
N ILE A 17 -0.61 -5.45 0.47
CA ILE A 17 -1.93 -5.28 1.09
C ILE A 17 -3.07 -5.52 0.08
N TYR A 18 -2.94 -4.98 -1.13
CA TYR A 18 -3.93 -5.20 -2.20
C TYR A 18 -4.06 -6.69 -2.53
N ASN A 19 -2.93 -7.40 -2.67
CA ASN A 19 -2.91 -8.82 -2.98
C ASN A 19 -3.51 -9.69 -1.87
N GLN A 20 -3.42 -9.29 -0.60
CA GLN A 20 -4.16 -9.95 0.48
C GLN A 20 -5.67 -9.88 0.22
N ALA A 21 -6.19 -8.72 -0.20
CA ALA A 21 -7.60 -8.57 -0.55
C ALA A 21 -7.98 -9.39 -1.81
N VAL A 22 -7.10 -9.45 -2.81
CA VAL A 22 -7.26 -10.30 -4.00
C VAL A 22 -7.43 -11.76 -3.59
N LEU A 23 -6.56 -12.28 -2.72
CA LEU A 23 -6.64 -13.68 -2.25
C LEU A 23 -7.93 -13.97 -1.47
N LEU A 24 -8.45 -12.99 -0.72
CA LEU A 24 -9.70 -13.11 0.04
C LEU A 24 -10.96 -13.01 -0.82
N ARG A 25 -10.86 -12.51 -2.07
CA ARG A 25 -11.95 -12.47 -3.06
C ARG A 25 -13.20 -11.67 -2.65
N TRP A 26 -13.13 -10.81 -1.64
CA TRP A 26 -14.30 -9.99 -1.26
C TRP A 26 -14.31 -8.62 -1.94
N ALA A 27 -13.13 -8.05 -2.25
CA ALA A 27 -12.97 -6.59 -2.37
C ALA A 27 -12.47 -6.11 -3.74
N THR A 28 -11.99 -7.05 -4.56
CA THR A 28 -11.30 -6.74 -5.81
C THR A 28 -11.86 -7.63 -6.91
N ALA A 29 -11.97 -7.10 -8.12
CA ALA A 29 -12.35 -7.89 -9.29
C ALA A 29 -11.20 -8.78 -9.80
N ASP A 30 -9.97 -8.56 -9.35
CA ASP A 30 -8.82 -9.37 -9.74
C ASP A 30 -8.90 -10.80 -9.21
N LEU A 31 -8.61 -11.75 -10.10
CA LEU A 31 -8.62 -13.20 -9.83
C LEU A 31 -7.24 -13.75 -9.48
N THR A 32 -6.17 -12.98 -9.61
CA THR A 32 -4.80 -13.41 -9.30
C THR A 32 -4.00 -12.25 -8.73
N PRO A 33 -3.07 -12.49 -7.77
CA PRO A 33 -2.21 -11.43 -7.25
C PRO A 33 -1.50 -10.66 -8.37
N VAL A 34 -1.45 -9.34 -8.25
CA VAL A 34 -0.75 -8.45 -9.18
C VAL A 34 0.71 -8.30 -8.77
N THR A 35 1.55 -7.84 -9.69
CA THR A 35 2.99 -7.64 -9.42
C THR A 35 3.29 -6.17 -9.17
N ILE A 36 4.39 -5.90 -8.45
CA ILE A 36 4.91 -4.53 -8.32
C ILE A 36 5.19 -3.93 -9.70
N ALA A 37 5.69 -4.74 -10.63
CA ALA A 37 6.00 -4.30 -11.99
C ALA A 37 4.77 -3.84 -12.76
N SER A 38 3.65 -4.59 -12.70
CA SER A 38 2.41 -4.22 -13.37
C SER A 38 1.76 -2.98 -12.76
N GLN A 39 1.88 -2.77 -11.44
CA GLN A 39 1.28 -1.62 -10.77
C GLN A 39 2.09 -0.31 -10.89
N ARG A 40 3.30 -0.32 -11.47
CA ARG A 40 4.11 0.91 -11.56
C ARG A 40 3.44 1.99 -12.41
N GLN A 41 2.74 1.61 -13.47
CA GLN A 41 2.08 2.59 -14.35
C GLN A 41 0.88 3.22 -13.64
N TRP A 42 -0.01 2.40 -13.10
CA TRP A 42 -1.15 2.84 -12.28
C TRP A 42 -0.71 3.82 -11.18
N PHE A 43 0.39 3.52 -10.47
CA PHE A 43 0.91 4.41 -9.43
C PHE A 43 1.43 5.75 -9.98
N ARG A 44 2.04 5.77 -11.16
CA ARG A 44 2.53 7.01 -11.79
C ARG A 44 1.41 7.89 -12.32
N GLU A 45 0.30 7.29 -12.75
CA GLU A 45 -0.88 8.02 -13.23
C GLU A 45 -1.63 8.73 -12.09
N HIS A 46 -1.44 8.29 -10.86
CA HIS A 46 -1.91 8.99 -9.66
C HIS A 46 -0.98 10.15 -9.30
N ASP A 47 -1.21 11.31 -9.92
CA ASP A 47 -0.50 12.55 -9.60
C ASP A 47 -0.79 12.96 -8.14
N PRO A 48 0.23 13.08 -7.28
CA PRO A 48 0.09 13.50 -5.88
C PRO A 48 -0.69 14.81 -5.64
N LYS A 49 -0.76 15.69 -6.65
CA LYS A 49 -1.42 16.99 -6.56
C LYS A 49 -2.91 16.94 -6.89
N THR A 50 -3.34 15.96 -7.69
CA THR A 50 -4.72 15.87 -8.19
C THR A 50 -5.43 14.60 -7.72
N TRP A 51 -4.71 13.47 -7.65
CA TRP A 51 -5.23 12.15 -7.26
C TRP A 51 -4.26 11.44 -6.30
N PRO A 52 -4.05 11.97 -5.07
CA PRO A 52 -3.09 11.40 -4.14
C PRO A 52 -3.52 10.01 -3.64
N ILE A 53 -2.56 9.09 -3.61
CA ILE A 53 -2.67 7.85 -2.84
C ILE A 53 -2.21 8.14 -1.41
N TRP A 54 -3.05 7.83 -0.43
CA TRP A 54 -2.75 8.04 0.99
C TRP A 54 -2.34 6.72 1.64
N VAL A 55 -1.31 6.79 2.48
CA VAL A 55 -0.92 5.70 3.38
C VAL A 55 -1.18 6.12 4.82
N ALA A 56 -1.78 5.22 5.59
CA ALA A 56 -1.97 5.39 7.03
C ALA A 56 -0.82 4.70 7.77
N GLU A 57 -0.18 5.45 8.67
CA GLU A 57 0.91 4.96 9.50
C GLU A 57 0.40 4.62 10.90
N LYS A 58 0.73 3.41 11.34
CA LYS A 58 0.57 2.99 12.72
C LYS A 58 1.92 3.11 13.42
N MET A 59 1.96 3.89 14.51
CA MET A 59 3.16 4.01 15.34
C MET A 59 3.41 2.66 16.03
N ALA A 60 4.51 2.00 15.69
CA ALA A 60 4.94 0.80 16.40
C ALA A 60 5.62 1.25 17.70
N LEU A 61 4.98 0.97 18.85
CA LEU A 61 5.63 1.14 20.14
C LEU A 61 6.69 0.03 20.27
N PHE A 62 7.96 0.39 20.11
CA PHE A 62 9.05 -0.51 20.43
C PHE A 62 9.13 -0.58 21.96
N LEU A 63 8.50 -1.60 22.55
CA LEU A 63 8.73 -1.94 23.94
C LEU A 63 10.12 -2.58 24.03
N VAL A 64 11.15 -1.74 24.19
CA VAL A 64 12.44 -2.19 24.69
C VAL A 64 12.20 -2.55 26.16
N GLY A 65 11.99 -3.84 26.43
CA GLY A 65 11.97 -4.34 27.81
C GLY A 65 13.34 -4.14 28.46
N PRO A 66 13.41 -3.80 29.76
CA PRO A 66 14.69 -3.74 30.45
C PRO A 66 15.29 -5.15 30.55
N ALA A 67 16.62 -5.19 30.40
CA ALA A 67 17.48 -6.37 30.48
C ALA A 67 17.39 -7.12 31.81
#